data_AF-A0A2P2QB20-F1
#
_entry.id   AF-A0A2P2QB20-F1
#
_cell.length_a   1.000
_cell.length_b   1.000
_cell.length_c   1.000
_cell.angle_alpha   90.00
_cell.angle_beta   90.00
_cell.angle_gamma   90.00
#
_symmetry.space_group_name_H-M   'P 1'
#
loop_
_entity.id
_entity.type
_entity.pdbx_description
1 polymer ?
#
loop_
_entity_poly.entity_id
_entity_poly.type
_entity_poly.pdbx_seq_one_letter_code
_entity_poly.pdbx_strand_id
1 'polypeptide(L)'
;MLETGIISQIKLASVKLAMKCMKRVSAGLEIVDGGPEEEELIVQGVRFAFRVHQFAGGFDVETMRAFQELRDKTRSCHVQCQNQQQKILCRSTPC
;
A
#
# COMPACT_ATOMS: atom_id res chain seq x y z
N MET A 1 -19.22 -24.77 17.62
CA MET A 1 -18.53 -23.77 18.48
C MET A 1 -17.01 -23.73 18.31
N LEU A 2 -16.32 -24.82 17.92
CA LEU A 2 -14.86 -24.82 17.70
C LEU A 2 -14.39 -24.09 16.42
N GLU A 3 -15.15 -24.18 15.33
CA GLU A 3 -14.79 -23.56 14.05
C GLU A 3 -14.69 -22.03 14.12
N THR A 4 -15.57 -21.39 14.89
CA THR A 4 -15.54 -19.93 15.09
C THR A 4 -14.22 -19.45 15.73
N GLY A 5 -13.63 -20.27 16.62
CA GLY A 5 -12.34 -19.98 17.23
C GLY A 5 -11.17 -20.08 16.25
N ILE A 6 -11.17 -21.12 15.40
CA ILE A 6 -10.15 -21.32 14.37
C ILE A 6 -10.19 -20.20 13.33
N ILE A 7 -11.38 -19.83 12.85
CA ILE A 7 -11.56 -18.70 11.91
C ILE A 7 -11.00 -17.41 12.51
N SER A 8 -11.29 -17.15 13.79
CA SER A 8 -10.79 -15.96 14.50
C SER A 8 -9.26 -15.95 14.59
N GLN A 9 -8.63 -17.10 14.85
CA GLN A 9 -7.17 -17.23 14.85
C GLN A 9 -6.55 -17.02 13.47
N ILE A 10 -7.17 -17.54 12.41
CA ILE A 10 -6.72 -17.34 11.04
C ILE A 10 -6.79 -15.84 10.69
N LYS A 11 -7.91 -15.17 10.98
CA LYS A 11 -8.05 -13.73 10.78
C LYS A 11 -6.97 -12.94 11.51
N LEU A 12 -6.73 -13.25 12.78
CA LEU A 12 -5.69 -12.61 13.58
C LEU A 12 -4.28 -12.84 12.99
N ALA A 13 -3.98 -14.06 12.55
CA ALA A 13 -2.72 -14.38 11.90
C ALA A 13 -2.55 -13.60 10.59
N SER A 14 -3.61 -13.46 9.79
CA SER A 14 -3.60 -12.65 8.57
C SER A 14 -3.33 -11.17 8.85
N VAL A 15 -3.95 -10.59 9.89
CA VAL A 15 -3.68 -9.19 10.29
C VAL A 15 -2.22 -9.00 10.70
N LYS A 16 -1.68 -9.93 11.51
CA LYS A 16 -0.25 -9.90 11.88
C LYS A 16 0.68 -10.01 10.68
N LEU A 17 0.32 -10.83 9.69
CA LEU A 17 1.05 -10.94 8.43
C LEU A 17 0.96 -9.63 7.63
N ALA A 18 -0.22 -9.02 7.56
CA ALA A 18 -0.41 -7.72 6.91
C ALA A 18 0.53 -6.67 7.49
N MET A 19 0.59 -6.55 8.82
CA MET A 19 1.52 -5.63 9.48
C MET A 19 2.99 -5.89 9.08
N LYS A 20 3.43 -7.15 9.08
CA LYS A 20 4.81 -7.52 8.66
C LYS A 20 5.07 -7.16 7.20
N CYS A 21 4.09 -7.39 6.33
CA CYS A 21 4.19 -7.03 4.92
C CYS A 21 4.28 -5.52 4.73
N MET A 22 3.42 -4.73 5.40
CA MET A 22 3.47 -3.26 5.33
C MET A 22 4.84 -2.72 5.77
N LYS A 23 5.41 -3.26 6.85
CA LYS A 23 6.76 -2.90 7.30
C LYS A 23 7.84 -3.23 6.26
N ARG A 24 7.73 -4.38 5.59
CA ARG A 24 8.67 -4.77 4.51
C ARG A 24 8.52 -3.89 3.27
N VAL A 25 7.28 -3.58 2.87
CA VAL A 25 7.01 -2.67 1.76
C VAL A 25 7.64 -1.32 2.09
N SER A 26 7.37 -0.75 3.26
CA SER A 26 8.00 0.51 3.69
C SER A 26 9.52 0.46 3.63
N ALA A 27 10.16 -0.60 4.14
CA ALA A 27 11.62 -0.73 4.07
C ALA A 27 12.14 -0.88 2.63
N GLY A 28 11.41 -1.58 1.75
CA GLY A 28 11.76 -1.69 0.33
C GLY A 28 11.67 -0.35 -0.40
N LEU A 29 10.71 0.50 -0.03
CA LEU A 29 10.57 1.84 -0.59
C LEU A 29 11.74 2.77 -0.20
N GLU A 30 12.42 2.53 0.91
CA GLU A 30 13.63 3.29 1.25
C GLU A 30 14.86 2.85 0.42
N ILE A 31 14.79 1.70 -0.25
CA ILE A 31 15.88 1.15 -1.08
C ILE A 31 15.68 1.51 -2.56
N VAL A 32 14.43 1.57 -3.02
CA VAL A 32 14.09 1.93 -4.39
C VAL A 32 14.24 3.43 -4.57
N ASP A 33 15.13 3.86 -5.48
CA ASP A 33 15.38 5.27 -5.79
C ASP A 33 14.38 5.81 -6.82
N GLY A 34 13.10 5.79 -6.45
CA GLY A 34 12.03 6.33 -7.29
C GLY A 34 11.69 5.50 -8.53
N GLY A 35 10.69 5.98 -9.27
CA GLY A 35 10.29 5.41 -10.55
C GLY A 35 9.14 4.40 -10.48
N PRO A 36 8.86 3.71 -11.60
CA PRO A 36 7.67 2.86 -11.73
C PRO A 36 7.68 1.65 -10.78
N GLU A 37 8.85 1.16 -10.38
CA GLU A 37 9.00 0.06 -9.43
C GLU A 37 8.53 0.44 -8.02
N GLU A 38 8.83 1.67 -7.57
CA GLU A 38 8.36 2.21 -6.29
C GLU A 38 6.83 2.29 -6.26
N GLU A 39 6.23 2.85 -7.32
CA GLU A 39 4.78 3.00 -7.45
C GLU A 39 4.08 1.63 -7.48
N GLU A 40 4.64 0.68 -8.22
CA GLU A 40 4.09 -0.68 -8.29
C GLU A 40 4.14 -1.36 -6.92
N LEU A 41 5.26 -1.25 -6.20
CA LEU A 41 5.43 -1.82 -4.86
C LEU A 41 4.40 -1.24 -3.88
N ILE A 42 4.15 0.07 -3.94
CA ILE A 42 3.11 0.73 -3.14
C ILE A 42 1.73 0.18 -3.50
N VAL A 43 1.36 0.13 -4.78
CA VAL A 43 0.04 -0.33 -5.23
C VAL A 43 -0.20 -1.79 -4.82
N GLN A 44 0.81 -2.64 -4.95
CA GLN A 44 0.74 -4.04 -4.52
C GLN A 44 0.54 -4.14 -3.00
N GLY A 45 1.30 -3.39 -2.22
CA GLY A 45 1.17 -3.34 -0.76
C GLY A 45 -0.22 -2.87 -0.31
N VAL A 46 -0.75 -1.80 -0.91
CA VAL A 46 -2.09 -1.29 -0.60
C VAL A 46 -3.18 -2.30 -0.96
N ARG A 47 -3.11 -2.92 -2.15
CA ARG A 47 -4.07 -3.95 -2.59
C ARG A 47 -4.07 -5.16 -1.67
N PHE A 48 -2.90 -5.61 -1.27
CA PHE A 48 -2.75 -6.72 -0.34
C PHE A 48 -3.39 -6.40 1.02
N ALA A 49 -3.06 -5.25 1.61
CA ALA A 49 -3.64 -4.83 2.90
C ALA A 49 -5.17 -4.70 2.82
N PHE A 50 -5.70 -4.14 1.74
CA PHE A 50 -7.15 -4.05 1.56
C PHE A 50 -7.81 -5.44 1.53
N ARG A 51 -7.21 -6.44 0.88
CA ARG A 51 -7.74 -7.81 0.88
C ARG A 51 -7.74 -8.43 2.27
N VAL A 52 -6.69 -8.22 3.05
CA VAL A 52 -6.64 -8.72 4.44
C VAL A 52 -7.65 -8.00 5.32
N HIS A 53 -7.83 -6.68 5.15
CA HIS A 53 -8.85 -5.91 5.86
C HIS A 53 -10.25 -6.48 5.62
N GLN A 54 -10.62 -6.70 4.35
CA GLN A 54 -11.91 -7.29 3.97
C GLN A 54 -12.11 -8.70 4.55
N PHE A 55 -11.04 -9.51 4.58
CA PHE A 55 -11.08 -10.87 5.12
C PHE A 55 -11.23 -10.89 6.65
N ALA A 56 -10.43 -10.09 7.36
CA ALA A 56 -10.43 -10.05 8.81
C ALA A 56 -11.66 -9.29 9.37
N GLY A 57 -12.26 -8.41 8.59
CA GLY A 57 -13.34 -7.52 9.02
C GLY A 57 -12.82 -6.26 9.70
N GLY A 58 -11.59 -5.84 9.38
CA GLY A 58 -10.92 -4.70 9.98
C GLY A 58 -9.49 -4.98 10.42
N PHE A 59 -8.84 -3.92 10.89
CA PHE A 59 -7.49 -3.94 11.46
C PHE A 59 -7.52 -3.33 12.86
N ASP A 60 -6.57 -3.73 13.69
CA ASP A 60 -6.27 -3.01 14.93
C ASP A 60 -5.63 -1.64 14.64
N VAL A 61 -5.54 -0.81 15.68
CA VAL A 61 -5.07 0.58 15.57
C VAL A 61 -3.65 0.68 14.99
N GLU A 62 -2.74 -0.20 15.41
CA GLU A 62 -1.36 -0.18 14.93
C GLU A 62 -1.28 -0.59 13.46
N THR A 63 -2.02 -1.64 13.07
CA THR A 63 -2.06 -2.09 11.68
C THR A 63 -2.74 -1.05 10.77
N MET A 64 -3.80 -0.38 11.23
CA MET A 64 -4.43 0.74 10.50
C MET A 64 -3.45 1.88 10.25
N ARG A 65 -2.63 2.23 11.25
CA ARG A 65 -1.61 3.28 11.11
C ARG A 65 -0.59 2.94 10.03
N ALA A 66 -0.04 1.72 10.06
CA ALA A 66 0.93 1.26 9.06
C ALA A 66 0.34 1.23 7.64
N PHE A 67 -0.93 0.84 7.51
CA PHE A 67 -1.64 0.87 6.23
C PHE A 67 -1.87 2.30 5.72
N GLN A 68 -2.23 3.23 6.62
CA GLN A 68 -2.46 4.63 6.28
C GLN A 68 -1.19 5.31 5.79
N GLU A 69 -0.06 5.08 6.47
CA GLU A 69 1.26 5.54 6.06
C GLU A 69 1.60 5.08 4.63
N LEU A 70 1.35 3.81 4.30
CA LEU A 70 1.57 3.29 2.95
C LEU A 70 0.67 3.96 1.90
N ARG A 71 -0.61 4.15 2.22
CA ARG A 71 -1.58 4.80 1.32
C ARG A 71 -1.23 6.26 1.07
N ASP A 72 -0.74 6.96 2.09
CA ASP A 72 -0.39 8.38 1.97
C ASP A 72 0.88 8.56 1.13
N LYS A 73 1.83 7.61 1.19
CA LYS A 73 2.95 7.53 0.23
C LYS A 73 2.43 7.41 -1.22
N THR A 74 1.41 6.57 -1.48
CA THR A 74 0.77 6.46 -2.82
C THR A 74 0.24 7.80 -3.34
N ARG A 75 -0.40 8.58 -2.46
CA ARG A 75 -0.99 9.87 -2.83
C ARG A 75 0.07 10.90 -3.20
N SER A 76 1.22 10.86 -2.54
CA SER A 76 2.34 11.73 -2.88
C SER A 76 2.91 11.41 -4.28
N CYS A 77 3.03 10.13 -4.63
CA CYS A 77 3.48 9.69 -5.95
C CYS A 77 2.54 10.14 -7.07
N HIS A 78 1.23 10.11 -6.83
CA HIS A 78 0.23 10.50 -7.83
C HIS A 78 0.33 12.00 -8.21
N VAL A 79 0.64 12.88 -7.26
CA VAL A 79 0.83 14.32 -7.50
C VAL A 79 2.08 14.60 -8.34
N GLN A 80 3.11 13.77 -8.19
CA GLN A 80 4.37 13.90 -8.93
C GLN A 80 4.24 13.41 -10.38
N CYS A 81 3.51 12.31 -10.61
CA CYS A 81 3.29 11.75 -11.94
C CYS A 81 2.38 12.62 -12.83
N GLN A 82 1.34 13.25 -12.25
CA GLN A 82 0.50 14.22 -12.99
C GLN A 82 1.29 15.47 -13.41
N ASN A 83 2.20 15.98 -12.57
CA ASN A 83 3.05 17.12 -12.92
C ASN A 83 4.01 16.82 -14.07
N GLN A 84 4.53 15.59 -14.16
CA GLN A 84 5.44 15.20 -15.23
C GLN A 84 4.70 14.99 -16.56
N GLN A 85 3.49 14.43 -16.55
CA GLN A 85 2.64 14.32 -17.75
C GLN A 85 2.20 15.69 -18.29
N GLN A 86 1.86 16.65 -17.42
CA GLN A 86 1.53 18.02 -17.86
C GLN A 86 2.74 18.76 -18.45
N LYS A 87 3.97 18.53 -17.95
CA LYS A 87 5.20 19.11 -18.55
C LYS A 87 5.54 18.53 -19.93
N ILE A 88 5.18 17.28 -20.21
CA ILE A 88 5.44 16.64 -21.51
C ILE A 88 4.41 17.09 -22.57
N LEU A 89 3.14 17.25 -22.18
CA LEU A 89 2.09 17.72 -23.09
C LEU A 89 2.28 19.19 -23.54
N CYS A 90 2.89 20.04 -22.71
CA CYS A 90 3.14 21.45 -23.04
C CYS A 90 4.40 21.71 -23.89
N ARG A 91 5.17 20.68 -24.28
CA ARG A 91 6.40 20.86 -25.10
C ARG A 91 6.18 20.62 -26.59
N SER A 92 4.98 20.23 -27.01
CA SER A 92 4.66 19.87 -28.39
C SER A 92 3.86 20.95 -29.12
N THR A 93 4.41 22.16 -29.21
CA THR A 93 4.07 23.12 -30.27
C THR A 93 5.28 24.00 -30.57
N PRO A 94 6.07 23.71 -31.62
CA PRO A 94 6.66 24.73 -32.45
C PRO A 94 5.67 25.10 -33.57
N CYS A 95 5.62 26.40 -33.88
CA CYS A 95 4.86 26.99 -34.98
C CYS A 95 5.11 26.33 -36.34
#